data_AF-A0A811Q367-F1
#
_entry.id   AF-A0A811Q367-F1
#
_cell.length_a   1.000
_cell.length_b   1.000
_cell.length_c   1.000
_cell.angle_alpha   90.00
_cell.angle_beta   90.00
_cell.angle_gamma   90.00
#
_symmetry.space_group_name_H-M   'P 1'
#
loop_
_entity.id
_entity.type
_entity.pdbx_description
1 polymer ?
#
loop_
_entity_poly.entity_id
_entity_poly.type
_entity_poly.pdbx_seq_one_letter_code
_entity_poly.pdbx_strand_id
1 'polypeptide(L)'
;MAGNNVVWQPQVVEDMLRYYKEKIQAEGRLMVFREIHHGECAKQINAKYHTNFTQRQVYHKYHKLKGQWKVILQAKNLSGANFDDVKKMILYDETEVVRMQND
;
A
#
# COMPACT_ATOMS: atom_id res chain seq x y z
N MET A 1 4.34 0.96 27.69
CA MET A 1 3.59 0.11 26.75
C MET A 1 4.54 -0.31 25.64
N ALA A 2 4.86 -1.59 25.51
CA ALA A 2 5.73 -2.06 24.43
C ALA A 2 5.03 -1.83 23.07
N GLY A 3 5.75 -1.28 22.10
CA GLY A 3 5.24 -1.20 20.74
C GLY A 3 5.18 -2.60 20.15
N ASN A 4 3.99 -3.20 20.08
CA ASN A 4 3.79 -4.49 19.42
C ASN A 4 4.23 -4.37 17.95
N ASN A 5 5.42 -4.88 17.64
CA ASN A 5 5.91 -5.04 16.27
C ASN A 5 5.09 -6.13 15.59
N VAL A 6 3.93 -5.76 15.05
CA VAL A 6 3.05 -6.72 14.38
C VAL A 6 3.64 -7.07 13.02
N VAL A 7 3.92 -8.36 12.84
CA VAL A 7 4.47 -8.91 11.59
C VAL A 7 3.36 -8.98 10.54
N TRP A 8 3.44 -8.11 9.53
CA TRP A 8 2.51 -8.09 8.41
C TRP A 8 2.91 -9.10 7.35
N GLN A 9 2.37 -10.30 7.45
CA GLN A 9 2.61 -11.38 6.47
C GLN A 9 2.05 -11.00 5.08
N PRO A 10 2.72 -11.37 3.96
CA PRO A 10 2.33 -10.92 2.61
C PRO A 10 0.86 -11.17 2.25
N GLN A 11 0.33 -12.35 2.55
CA GLN A 11 -1.05 -12.75 2.32
C GLN A 11 -2.07 -11.90 3.10
N VAL A 12 -1.73 -11.47 4.32
CA VAL A 12 -2.56 -10.56 5.12
C VAL A 12 -2.59 -9.17 4.48
N VAL A 13 -1.46 -8.72 3.92
CA VAL A 13 -1.37 -7.45 3.19
C VAL A 13 -2.14 -7.51 1.87
N GLU A 14 -2.08 -8.63 1.16
CA GLU A 14 -2.83 -8.84 -0.08
C GLU A 14 -4.34 -8.77 0.16
N ASP A 15 -4.86 -9.51 1.15
CA ASP A 15 -6.27 -9.47 1.53
C ASP A 15 -6.73 -8.09 2.02
N MET A 16 -5.91 -7.40 2.81
CA MET A 16 -6.14 -6.01 3.20
C MET A 16 -6.31 -5.11 1.97
N LEU A 17 -5.40 -5.19 1.00
CA LEU A 17 -5.43 -4.37 -0.21
C LEU A 17 -6.61 -4.76 -1.13
N ARG A 18 -6.94 -6.05 -1.21
CA ARG A 18 -8.11 -6.60 -1.92
C ARG A 18 -9.41 -6.03 -1.37
N TYR A 19 -9.59 -6.00 -0.04
CA TYR A 19 -10.74 -5.34 0.60
C TYR A 19 -10.91 -3.87 0.18
N TYR A 20 -9.83 -3.07 0.22
CA TYR A 20 -9.91 -1.65 -0.19
C TYR A 20 -10.20 -1.49 -1.69
N LYS A 21 -9.66 -2.37 -2.54
CA LYS A 21 -9.94 -2.40 -3.97
C LYS A 21 -11.42 -2.68 -4.23
N GLU A 22 -11.98 -3.69 -3.58
CA GLU A 22 -13.39 -4.09 -3.72
C GLU A 22 -14.34 -2.97 -3.25
N LYS A 23 -14.05 -2.30 -2.13
CA LYS A 23 -14.79 -1.12 -1.67
C LYS A 23 -14.75 0.04 -2.68
N ILE A 24 -13.61 0.34 -3.30
CA ILE A 24 -13.52 1.35 -4.39
C ILE A 24 -14.32 0.92 -5.62
N GLN A 25 -14.35 -0.37 -5.95
CA GLN A 25 -15.12 -0.88 -7.08
C GLN A 25 -16.64 -0.82 -6.84
N ALA A 26 -17.09 -1.05 -5.60
CA ALA A 26 -18.50 -0.97 -5.22
C ALA A 26 -19.01 0.46 -5.02
N GLU A 27 -18.24 1.33 -4.35
CA GLU A 27 -18.67 2.67 -3.91
C GLU A 27 -18.16 3.80 -4.84
N GLY A 28 -17.27 3.48 -5.79
CA GLY A 28 -16.75 4.40 -6.80
C GLY A 28 -15.45 5.11 -6.42
N ARG A 29 -14.81 5.75 -7.41
CA ARG A 29 -13.45 6.34 -7.28
C ARG A 29 -13.36 7.51 -6.30
N LEU A 30 -14.48 8.13 -5.95
CA LEU A 30 -14.55 9.26 -5.00
C LEU A 30 -14.70 8.80 -3.54
N MET A 31 -14.71 7.48 -3.29
CA MET A 31 -14.86 6.92 -1.95
C MET A 31 -13.73 7.35 -0.99
N VAL A 32 -14.12 7.76 0.22
CA VAL A 32 -13.22 8.18 1.31
C VAL A 32 -13.26 7.15 2.44
N PHE A 33 -12.15 6.46 2.66
CA PHE A 33 -12.02 5.51 3.76
C PHE A 33 -12.03 6.21 5.13
N ARG A 34 -13.12 6.01 5.85
CA ARG A 34 -13.30 6.35 7.27
C ARG A 34 -12.93 5.20 8.19
N GLU A 35 -12.80 5.47 9.49
CA GLU A 35 -12.48 4.53 10.56
C GLU A 35 -13.24 3.19 10.50
N ILE A 36 -14.55 3.23 10.22
CA ILE A 36 -15.42 2.05 10.10
C ILE A 36 -14.83 1.02 9.12
N HIS A 37 -14.36 1.46 7.95
CA HIS A 37 -13.79 0.57 6.92
C HIS A 37 -12.48 -0.08 7.36
N HIS A 38 -11.68 0.62 8.16
CA HIS A 38 -10.46 0.05 8.76
C HIS A 38 -10.80 -0.95 9.87
N GLY A 39 -11.90 -0.73 10.60
CA GLY A 39 -12.45 -1.68 11.57
C GLY A 39 -13.06 -2.93 10.92
N GLU A 40 -13.81 -2.77 9.82
CA GLU A 40 -14.32 -3.87 8.99
C GLU A 40 -13.18 -4.72 8.42
N CYS A 41 -12.18 -4.08 7.80
CA CYS A 41 -10.98 -4.75 7.31
C CYS A 41 -10.26 -5.53 8.43
N ALA A 42 -10.07 -4.90 9.60
CA ALA A 42 -9.46 -5.56 10.76
C ALA A 42 -10.23 -6.81 11.19
N LYS A 43 -11.57 -6.74 11.28
CA LYS A 43 -12.42 -7.89 11.61
C LYS A 43 -12.25 -9.04 10.61
N GLN A 44 -12.25 -8.73 9.30
CA GLN A 44 -12.11 -9.76 8.25
C GLN A 44 -10.75 -10.47 8.30
N ILE A 45 -9.64 -9.72 8.36
CA ILE A 45 -8.30 -10.33 8.41
C ILE A 45 -8.06 -11.08 9.72
N ASN A 46 -8.59 -10.58 10.85
CA ASN A 46 -8.48 -11.26 12.14
C ASN A 46 -9.24 -12.59 12.15
N ALA A 47 -10.44 -12.62 11.59
CA ALA A 47 -11.24 -13.85 11.47
C ALA A 47 -10.57 -14.89 10.56
N LYS A 48 -9.99 -14.47 9.43
CA LYS A 48 -9.37 -15.38 8.46
C LYS A 48 -8.00 -15.91 8.88
N TYR A 49 -7.20 -15.10 9.57
CA TYR A 49 -5.80 -15.43 9.90
C TYR A 49 -5.55 -15.67 11.39
N HIS A 50 -6.59 -15.70 12.23
CA HIS A 50 -6.49 -15.81 13.69
C HIS A 50 -5.55 -14.76 14.32
N THR A 51 -5.62 -13.52 13.80
CA THR A 51 -4.80 -12.39 14.23
C THR A 51 -5.60 -11.39 15.08
N ASN A 52 -4.93 -10.40 15.67
CA ASN A 52 -5.51 -9.41 16.58
C ASN A 52 -5.22 -7.96 16.16
N PHE A 53 -5.16 -7.69 14.85
CA PHE A 53 -4.96 -6.33 14.34
C PHE A 53 -6.06 -5.38 14.80
N THR A 54 -5.64 -4.22 15.29
CA THR A 54 -6.53 -3.09 15.59
C THR A 54 -6.84 -2.29 14.32
N GLN A 55 -7.99 -1.59 14.30
CA GLN A 55 -8.33 -0.58 13.29
C GLN A 55 -7.16 0.38 13.02
N ARG A 56 -6.49 0.87 14.08
CA ARG A 56 -5.39 1.84 13.97
C ARG A 56 -4.15 1.25 13.29
N GLN A 57 -3.83 -0.01 13.55
CA GLN A 57 -2.74 -0.71 12.84
C GLN A 57 -3.10 -0.92 11.36
N VAL A 58 -4.34 -1.29 11.05
CA VAL A 58 -4.86 -1.41 9.68
C VAL A 58 -4.80 -0.08 8.93
N TYR A 59 -5.28 1.01 9.53
CA TYR A 59 -5.17 2.36 8.99
C TYR A 59 -3.72 2.74 8.66
N HIS A 60 -2.80 2.61 9.63
CA HIS A 60 -1.39 3.00 9.45
C HIS A 60 -0.70 2.17 8.36
N LYS A 61 -0.95 0.87 8.31
CA LYS A 61 -0.39 -0.02 7.28
C LYS A 61 -0.92 0.34 5.89
N TYR A 62 -2.23 0.54 5.74
CA TYR A 62 -2.83 0.96 4.48
C TYR A 62 -2.29 2.32 4.01
N HIS A 63 -2.23 3.33 4.89
CA HIS A 63 -1.71 4.64 4.53
C HIS A 63 -0.22 4.63 4.19
N LYS A 64 0.59 3.81 4.88
CA LYS A 64 2.00 3.59 4.52
C LYS A 64 2.13 3.00 3.11
N LEU A 65 1.39 1.94 2.80
CA LEU A 65 1.38 1.30 1.47
C LEU A 65 0.89 2.27 0.39
N LYS A 66 -0.17 3.04 0.66
CA LYS A 66 -0.69 4.08 -0.25
C LYS A 66 0.33 5.18 -0.52
N GLY A 67 1.11 5.59 0.49
CA GLY A 67 2.22 6.53 0.34
C GLY A 67 3.34 5.96 -0.54
N GLN A 68 3.78 4.73 -0.25
CA GLN A 68 4.79 4.03 -1.06
C GLN A 68 4.34 3.85 -2.51
N TRP A 69 3.06 3.51 -2.74
CA TRP A 69 2.50 3.38 -4.08
C TRP A 69 2.47 4.70 -4.87
N LYS A 70 2.25 5.85 -4.20
CA LYS A 70 2.36 7.16 -4.87
C LYS A 70 3.77 7.41 -5.39
N VAL A 71 4.80 7.11 -4.61
CA VAL A 71 6.22 7.26 -5.02
C VAL A 71 6.52 6.33 -6.20
N ILE A 72 6.09 5.06 -6.14
CA ILE A 72 6.24 4.10 -7.25
C ILE A 72 5.52 4.59 -8.52
N LEU A 73 4.33 5.19 -8.38
CA LEU A 73 3.57 5.70 -9.51
C LEU A 73 4.20 6.96 -10.13
N GLN A 74 4.73 7.87 -9.30
CA GLN A 74 5.51 9.02 -9.78
C GLN A 74 6.75 8.55 -10.55
N ALA A 75 7.53 7.64 -9.96
CA ALA A 75 8.68 7.01 -10.58
C ALA A 75 8.36 6.36 -11.93
N LYS A 76 7.25 5.62 -12.04
CA LYS A 76 6.79 5.00 -13.30
C LYS A 76 6.35 5.98 -14.38
N ASN A 77 6.07 7.23 -14.04
CA ASN A 77 5.56 8.24 -14.97
C ASN A 77 6.65 9.18 -15.51
N LEU A 78 7.92 8.99 -15.10
CA LEU A 78 9.05 9.77 -15.61
C LEU A 78 9.48 9.31 -17.02
N SER A 79 9.95 10.25 -17.83
CA SER A 79 10.35 10.02 -19.23
C SER A 79 11.66 9.26 -19.32
N GLY A 80 11.62 7.94 -19.56
CA GLY A 80 12.81 7.07 -19.50
C GLY A 80 12.79 6.06 -18.35
N ALA A 81 11.72 6.06 -17.54
CA ALA A 81 11.47 5.01 -16.58
C ALA A 81 11.11 3.68 -17.26
N ASN A 82 11.86 2.62 -16.94
CA ASN A 82 11.59 1.24 -17.33
C ASN A 82 11.41 0.37 -16.06
N PHE A 83 10.82 -0.82 -16.17
CA PHE A 83 10.61 -1.72 -15.03
C PHE A 83 11.34 -3.05 -15.24
N ASP A 84 12.32 -3.34 -14.39
CA ASP A 84 12.98 -4.64 -14.34
C ASP A 84 12.05 -5.64 -13.64
N ASP A 85 11.34 -6.44 -14.44
CA ASP A 85 10.40 -7.45 -13.94
C ASP A 85 11.08 -8.64 -13.24
N VAL A 86 12.40 -8.81 -13.34
CA VAL A 86 13.15 -9.84 -12.60
C VAL A 86 13.50 -9.32 -11.21
N LYS A 87 14.07 -8.11 -11.13
CA LYS A 87 14.52 -7.48 -9.89
C LYS A 87 13.42 -6.69 -9.15
N LYS A 88 12.26 -6.50 -9.78
CA LYS A 88 11.11 -5.70 -9.30
C LYS A 88 11.47 -4.27 -8.91
N MET A 89 12.29 -3.61 -9.74
CA MET A 89 12.76 -2.24 -9.54
C MET A 89 12.54 -1.39 -10.77
N ILE A 90 12.36 -0.08 -10.55
CA ILE A 90 12.29 0.91 -11.62
C ILE A 90 13.72 1.31 -11.97
N LEU A 91 14.04 1.23 -13.25
CA LEU A 91 15.30 1.70 -13.83
C LEU A 91 15.04 3.02 -14.53
N TYR A 92 15.97 3.96 -14.40
CA TYR A 92 15.96 5.22 -15.13
C TYR A 92 17.14 5.24 -16.09
N ASP A 93 17.01 5.95 -17.21
CA ASP A 93 18.17 6.30 -18.01
C ASP A 93 19.04 7.36 -17.30
N GLU A 94 20.26 7.55 -17.80
CA GLU A 94 21.24 8.47 -17.22
C GLU A 94 20.75 9.94 -17.19
N THR A 95 19.85 10.33 -18.10
CA THR A 95 19.32 11.69 -18.18
C THR A 95 18.35 11.96 -17.04
N GLU A 96 17.45 11.01 -16.74
CA GLU A 96 16.53 11.11 -15.62
C GLU A 96 17.25 10.99 -14.27
N VAL A 97 18.29 10.14 -14.15
CA VAL A 97 19.09 10.05 -12.91
C VAL A 97 19.73 11.40 -12.58
N VAL A 98 20.27 12.12 -13.57
CA VAL A 98 20.83 13.46 -13.36
C VAL A 98 19.75 14.48 -12.96
N ARG A 99 18.53 14.41 -13.54
CA ARG A 99 17.43 15.30 -13.13
C ARG A 99 17.07 15.10 -11.65
N MET A 100 16.87 13.86 -11.21
CA MET A 100 16.48 13.54 -9.83
C MET A 100 17.53 13.87 -8.76
N GLN A 101 18.79 14.16 -9.13
CA GLN A 101 19.85 14.58 -8.21
C GLN A 101 19.94 16.10 -8.03
N ASN A 102 19.21 16.88 -8.82
CA ASN A 102 19.26 18.36 -8.82
C ASN A 102 17.98 19.01 -8.23
N ASP A 103 17.03 18.20 -7.75
CA ASP A 103 15.80 18.60 -7.05
C ASP A 103 15.90 18.35 -5.51
#